data_AF-A0A0V1D964-F1
#
_entry.id   AF-A0A0V1D964-F1
#
_cell.length_a   1.000
_cell.length_b   1.000
_cell.length_c   1.000
_cell.angle_alpha   90.00
_cell.angle_beta   90.00
_cell.angle_gamma   90.00
#
_symmetry.space_group_name_H-M   'P 1'
#
loop_
_entity.id
_entity.type
_entity.pdbx_description
1 polymer ?
#
loop_
_entity_poly.entity_id
_entity_poly.type
_entity_poly.pdbx_seq_one_letter_code
_entity_poly.pdbx_strand_id
1 'polypeptide(L)'
;RKPTNGHWAEADPFLELPDWSYSGSGQPSPTNTTERKRLLMQKNLARKIIQSLNEVHQAKEAYAKLTVKKRQEELDRLPPFRQKGHKIQNKL
;
A
#
# COMPACT_ATOMS: atom_id res chain seq x y z
N ARG A 1 -8.02 15.16 -17.10
CA ARG A 1 -7.69 16.52 -17.59
C ARG A 1 -6.45 16.98 -16.83
N LYS A 2 -5.53 17.67 -17.50
CA LYS A 2 -4.41 18.34 -16.81
C LYS A 2 -5.00 19.44 -15.90
N PRO A 3 -4.50 19.62 -14.66
CA PRO A 3 -5.03 20.63 -13.77
C PRO A 3 -4.71 22.03 -14.29
N THR A 4 -5.61 22.99 -14.10
CA THR A 4 -5.44 24.34 -14.66
C THR A 4 -4.43 25.16 -13.87
N ASN A 5 -4.30 24.88 -12.57
CA ASN A 5 -3.25 25.43 -11.70
C ASN A 5 -1.83 24.89 -12.01
N GLY A 6 -1.66 23.94 -12.94
CA GLY A 6 -0.37 23.35 -13.28
C GLY A 6 0.24 22.42 -12.22
N HIS A 7 -0.42 22.25 -11.08
CA HIS A 7 0.04 21.44 -9.95
C HIS A 7 -0.87 20.21 -9.76
N TRP A 8 -0.31 19.02 -9.91
CA TRP A 8 -1.08 17.77 -9.76
C TRP A 8 -1.40 17.41 -8.30
N ALA A 9 -0.61 17.93 -7.36
CA ALA A 9 -0.75 17.66 -5.93
C ALA A 9 -1.70 18.65 -5.24
N GLU A 10 -1.90 19.82 -5.82
CA GLU A 10 -2.74 20.87 -5.23
C GLU A 10 -4.13 20.86 -5.85
N ALA A 11 -5.14 20.99 -4.99
CA ALA A 11 -6.52 21.11 -5.39
C ALA A 11 -6.68 22.38 -6.23
N ASP A 12 -7.20 22.24 -7.45
CA ASP A 12 -7.44 23.36 -8.35
C ASP A 12 -8.59 24.21 -7.80
N PRO A 13 -8.36 25.43 -7.28
CA PRO A 13 -9.38 26.19 -6.59
C PRO A 13 -10.58 26.50 -7.48
N PHE A 14 -10.33 26.65 -8.79
CA PHE A 14 -11.37 26.89 -9.79
C PHE A 14 -12.33 25.69 -9.95
N LEU A 15 -11.86 24.48 -9.68
CA LEU A 15 -12.65 23.25 -9.82
C LEU A 15 -13.18 22.70 -8.49
N GLU A 16 -12.66 23.14 -7.36
CA GLU A 16 -13.01 22.63 -6.02
C GLU A 16 -13.93 23.59 -5.26
N LEU A 17 -13.86 24.89 -5.54
CA LEU A 17 -14.75 25.86 -4.91
C LEU A 17 -16.12 25.82 -5.58
N PRO A 18 -17.20 26.02 -4.80
CA PRO A 18 -18.53 26.13 -5.36
C PRO A 18 -18.64 27.39 -6.22
N ASP A 19 -19.25 27.26 -7.40
CA ASP A 19 -19.43 28.36 -8.35
C ASP A 19 -20.26 29.54 -7.78
N TRP A 20 -21.12 29.27 -6.80
CA TRP A 20 -21.99 30.28 -6.16
C TRP A 20 -22.43 29.86 -4.75
N SER A 21 -23.05 30.78 -4.02
CA SER A 21 -23.70 30.52 -2.72
C SER A 21 -24.96 31.37 -2.57
N TYR A 22 -25.85 31.02 -1.63
CA TYR A 22 -27.10 31.75 -1.44
C TYR A 22 -26.85 33.15 -0.86
N SER A 23 -27.37 34.19 -1.53
CA SER A 23 -27.27 35.57 -1.07
C SER A 23 -28.09 35.79 0.21
N GLY A 24 -27.45 36.27 1.28
CA GLY A 24 -28.10 36.65 2.54
C GLY A 24 -28.00 35.61 3.67
N SER A 25 -28.02 34.31 3.35
CA SER A 25 -27.88 33.24 4.35
C SER A 25 -26.46 32.67 4.45
N GLY A 26 -25.64 32.86 3.41
CA GLY A 26 -24.28 32.30 3.36
C GLY A 26 -24.25 30.76 3.28
N GLN A 27 -25.41 30.12 3.07
CA GLN A 27 -25.48 28.68 2.90
C GLN A 27 -24.76 28.27 1.60
N PRO A 28 -23.96 27.20 1.62
CA PRO A 28 -23.25 26.72 0.44
C PRO A 28 -24.23 26.23 -0.63
N SER A 29 -23.85 26.35 -1.90
CA SER A 29 -24.63 25.75 -2.98
C SER A 29 -24.66 24.22 -2.84
N PRO A 30 -25.74 23.56 -3.27
CA PRO A 30 -25.75 22.12 -3.38
C PRO A 30 -24.63 21.64 -4.32
N THR A 31 -23.99 20.52 -3.97
CA THR A 31 -22.87 19.95 -4.74
C THR A 31 -23.31 19.54 -6.14
N ASN A 32 -22.53 19.91 -7.15
CA ASN A 32 -22.81 19.53 -8.54
C ASN A 32 -22.62 18.02 -8.73
N THR A 33 -23.37 17.42 -9.68
CA THR A 33 -23.23 16.02 -10.05
C THR A 33 -21.82 15.65 -10.51
N THR A 34 -21.12 16.56 -11.21
CA THR A 34 -19.76 16.37 -11.69
C THR A 34 -18.75 16.35 -10.55
N GLU A 35 -18.85 17.30 -9.62
CA GLU A 35 -18.03 17.34 -8.39
C GLU A 35 -18.24 16.06 -7.57
N ARG A 36 -19.49 15.65 -7.37
CA ARG A 36 -19.83 14.43 -6.64
C ARG A 36 -19.20 13.19 -7.28
N LYS A 37 -19.28 13.05 -8.61
CA LYS A 37 -18.64 11.94 -9.35
C LYS A 37 -17.14 11.96 -9.17
N ARG A 38 -16.49 13.13 -9.29
CA ARG A 38 -15.04 13.28 -9.08
C ARG A 38 -14.63 12.87 -7.67
N LEU A 39 -15.34 13.36 -6.64
CA LEU A 39 -15.06 13.01 -5.24
C LEU A 39 -15.20 11.51 -4.98
N LEU A 40 -16.22 10.87 -5.56
CA LEU A 40 -16.39 9.42 -5.49
C LEU A 40 -15.21 8.67 -6.15
N MET A 41 -14.77 9.11 -7.32
CA MET A 41 -13.62 8.52 -8.01
C MET A 41 -12.33 8.65 -7.18
N GLN A 42 -12.08 9.84 -6.61
CA GLN A 42 -10.92 10.08 -5.75
C GLN A 42 -10.94 9.18 -4.50
N LYS A 43 -12.10 9.06 -3.84
CA LYS A 43 -12.27 8.16 -2.68
C LYS A 43 -12.01 6.70 -3.04
N ASN A 44 -12.55 6.24 -4.18
CA ASN A 44 -12.35 4.86 -4.63
C ASN A 44 -10.89 4.59 -5.00
N LEU A 45 -10.22 5.56 -5.63
CA LEU A 45 -8.80 5.46 -5.94
C LEU A 45 -7.96 5.36 -4.67
N ALA A 46 -8.20 6.24 -3.69
CA ALA A 46 -7.49 6.22 -2.41
C ALA A 46 -7.67 4.89 -1.67
N ARG A 47 -8.91 4.36 -1.64
CA ARG A 47 -9.18 3.03 -1.07
C ARG A 47 -8.37 1.93 -1.75
N LYS A 48 -8.34 1.94 -3.09
CA LYS A 48 -7.58 0.96 -3.88
C LYS A 48 -6.09 1.03 -3.61
N ILE A 49 -5.52 2.24 -3.51
CA ILE A 49 -4.10 2.44 -3.18
C ILE A 49 -3.79 1.84 -1.81
N ILE A 50 -4.59 2.16 -0.78
CA ILE A 50 -4.39 1.64 0.57
C ILE A 50 -4.50 0.10 0.58
N GLN A 51 -5.50 -0.45 -0.10
CA GLN A 51 -5.68 -1.89 -0.22
C GLN A 51 -4.43 -2.56 -0.84
N SER A 52 -3.95 -2.06 -1.97
CA SER A 52 -2.78 -2.63 -2.64
C SER A 52 -1.50 -2.51 -1.79
N LEU A 53 -1.33 -1.42 -1.04
CA LEU A 53 -0.20 -1.28 -0.11
C LEU A 53 -0.26 -2.31 1.02
N ASN A 54 -1.46 -2.56 1.56
CA ASN A 54 -1.67 -3.59 2.58
C ASN A 54 -1.39 -4.99 2.03
N GLU A 55 -1.83 -5.31 0.81
CA GLU A 55 -1.56 -6.59 0.15
C GLU A 55 -0.04 -6.82 -0.02
N VAL A 56 0.70 -5.79 -0.47
CA VAL A 56 2.16 -5.87 -0.60
C VAL A 56 2.83 -6.03 0.77
N HIS A 57 2.35 -5.33 1.79
CA HIS A 57 2.88 -5.45 3.14
C HIS A 57 2.68 -6.87 3.70
N GLN A 58 1.48 -7.42 3.59
CA GLN A 58 1.18 -8.79 4.01
C GLN A 58 2.03 -9.82 3.25
N ALA A 59 2.22 -9.65 1.94
CA ALA A 59 3.07 -10.52 1.14
C ALA A 59 4.53 -10.52 1.63
N LYS A 60 5.08 -9.34 1.98
CA LYS A 60 6.42 -9.20 2.55
C LYS A 60 6.53 -9.91 3.89
N GLU A 61 5.56 -9.74 4.78
CA GLU A 61 5.54 -10.43 6.07
C GLU A 61 5.43 -11.95 5.92
N ALA A 62 4.59 -12.42 5.00
CA ALA A 62 4.44 -13.85 4.73
C ALA A 62 5.74 -14.46 4.20
N TYR A 63 6.43 -13.76 3.29
CA TYR A 63 7.73 -14.19 2.78
C TYR A 63 8.79 -14.26 3.89
N ALA A 64 8.86 -13.24 4.75
CA ALA A 64 9.78 -13.23 5.89
C ALA A 64 9.52 -14.40 6.87
N LYS A 65 8.24 -14.72 7.14
CA LYS A 65 7.87 -15.87 7.97
C LYS A 65 8.28 -17.19 7.31
N LEU A 66 8.13 -17.32 5.99
CA LEU A 66 8.51 -18.52 5.24
C LEU A 66 10.03 -18.74 5.23
N THR A 67 10.84 -17.71 5.06
CA THR A 67 12.30 -17.83 5.10
C THR A 67 12.81 -18.24 6.48
N VAL A 68 12.23 -17.70 7.56
CA VAL A 68 12.55 -18.14 8.93
C VAL A 68 12.16 -19.60 9.13
N LYS A 69 10.96 -20.02 8.72
CA LYS A 69 10.52 -21.41 8.83
C LYS A 69 11.42 -22.38 8.06
N LYS A 70 11.75 -22.06 6.80
CA LYS A 70 12.66 -22.90 6.00
C LYS A 70 14.02 -23.06 6.65
N ARG A 71 14.58 -21.97 7.19
CA ARG A 71 15.86 -22.01 7.91
C ARG A 71 15.78 -22.88 9.16
N GLN A 72 14.69 -22.79 9.91
CA GLN A 72 14.46 -23.64 11.08
C GLN A 72 14.35 -25.11 10.67
N GLU A 73 13.57 -25.45 9.64
CA GLU A 73 13.44 -26.81 9.13
C GLU A 73 14.79 -27.38 8.63
N GLU A 74 15.63 -26.56 7.99
CA GLU A 74 16.99 -26.97 7.60
C GLU A 74 17.87 -27.28 8.80
N LEU A 75 17.81 -26.45 9.86
CA LEU A 75 18.53 -26.70 11.12
C LEU A 75 18.03 -27.96 11.82
N ASP A 76 16.71 -28.17 11.86
CA ASP A 76 16.10 -29.35 12.48
C ASP A 76 16.42 -30.64 11.71
N ARG A 77 16.64 -30.55 10.40
CA ARG A 77 17.10 -31.68 9.56
C ARG A 77 18.57 -32.02 9.75
N LEU A 78 19.39 -31.12 10.32
CA LEU A 78 20.78 -31.44 10.58
C LEU A 78 20.86 -32.54 11.66
N PRO A 79 21.63 -33.61 11.43
CA PRO A 79 21.73 -34.68 12.41
C PRO A 79 22.32 -34.11 13.72
N PRO A 80 21.72 -34.42 14.88
CA PRO A 80 22.14 -33.84 16.17
C PRO A 80 23.52 -34.31 16.63
N PHE A 81 24.10 -35.31 15.96
CA PHE A 81 25.35 -35.94 16.38
C PHE A 81 26.55 -35.44 15.59
N ARG A 82 27.62 -35.12 16.33
CA ARG A 82 28.96 -34.85 15.80
C ARG A 82 29.42 -36.07 14.97
N GLN A 83 29.70 -35.88 13.69
CA GLN A 83 30.21 -36.95 12.82
C GLN A 83 31.52 -37.50 13.43
N LYS A 84 31.54 -38.77 13.83
CA LYS A 84 32.73 -39.45 14.38
C LYS A 84 33.34 -40.42 13.37
N GLY A 85 34.65 -40.66 13.51
CA GLY A 85 35.34 -41.83 12.96
C GLY A 85 35.82 -41.69 11.52
N HIS A 86 34.97 -41.95 10.53
CA HIS A 86 35.41 -42.18 9.15
C HIS A 86 35.70 -40.92 8.32
N LYS A 87 35.17 -39.75 8.69
CA LYS A 87 35.37 -38.49 7.94
C LYS A 87 36.60 -37.67 8.35
N ILE A 88 37.29 -38.06 9.42
CA ILE A 88 38.48 -37.35 9.92
C ILE A 88 39.76 -37.94 9.30
N GLN A 89 39.74 -39.19 8.85
CA GLN A 89 40.93 -39.93 8.37
C GLN A 89 41.39 -39.55 6.95
N ASN A 90 40.59 -38.87 6.13
CA ASN A 90 40.93 -38.51 4.74
C ASN A 90 41.53 -37.10 4.58
N LYS A 91 42.09 -36.51 5.65
CA LYS A 91 42.72 -35.17 5.63
C LYS A 91 44.21 -35.16 5.97
N LEU A 92 44.87 -36.32 5.91
CA LEU A 92 46.33 -36.42 5.92
C LEU A 92 46.83 -36.78 4.52
#